data_AF-A0A813W0W6-F1
#
_entry.id   AF-A0A813W0W6-F1
#
_cell.length_a   1.000
_cell.length_b   1.000
_cell.length_c   1.000
_cell.angle_alpha   90.00
_cell.angle_beta   90.00
_cell.angle_gamma   90.00
#
_symmetry.space_group_name_H-M   'P 1'
#
loop_
_entity.id
_entity.type
_entity.pdbx_description
1 polymer ?
#
loop_
_entity_poly.entity_id
_entity_poly.type
_entity_poly.pdbx_seq_one_letter_code
_entity_poly.pdbx_strand_id
1 'polypeptide(L)'
;MATDETTNEESTSASKEKFCEVDGGAALYENGLMAKYCYRALGKYPILYGYKRYSTGTHRIKFRIEKRGDLRCFFGIGTTCEEVKRMISVETDNRSLYGWWGLNSYVINGKVQRNKEKNNIKTYDELTLILKCDEEKIQLEHHRTKRVLDLVIDLALCPFPWKIVVELPTYGDCVHILQ
;
A
#
# COMPACT_ATOMS: atom_id res chain seq x y z
N MET A 1 -18.58 0.59 -53.46
CA MET A 1 -18.93 -0.48 -52.51
C MET A 1 -17.92 -0.37 -51.38
N ALA A 2 -18.35 0.11 -50.22
CA ALA A 2 -17.50 0.37 -49.07
C ALA A 2 -17.32 -0.92 -48.27
N THR A 3 -16.07 -1.25 -47.95
CA THR A 3 -15.69 -2.34 -47.07
C THR A 3 -15.67 -1.82 -45.63
N ASP A 4 -16.49 -2.45 -44.79
CA ASP A 4 -16.64 -2.18 -43.38
C ASP A 4 -15.53 -2.93 -42.61
N GLU A 5 -14.53 -2.19 -42.13
CA GLU A 5 -13.48 -2.73 -41.26
C GLU A 5 -13.95 -2.64 -39.81
N THR A 6 -14.59 -3.71 -39.33
CA THR A 6 -14.89 -3.87 -37.91
C THR A 6 -13.59 -4.11 -37.14
N THR A 7 -13.06 -3.06 -36.54
CA THR A 7 -11.91 -3.14 -35.64
C THR A 7 -12.39 -3.73 -34.31
N ASN A 8 -11.96 -4.97 -34.05
CA ASN A 8 -12.22 -5.69 -32.82
C ASN A 8 -11.33 -5.08 -31.71
N GLU A 9 -11.88 -4.21 -30.88
CA GLU A 9 -11.20 -3.76 -29.66
C GLU A 9 -11.20 -4.91 -28.65
N GLU A 10 -10.09 -5.67 -28.63
CA GLU A 10 -9.77 -6.56 -27.52
C GLU A 10 -9.61 -5.70 -26.26
N SER A 11 -10.63 -5.73 -25.40
CA SER A 11 -10.56 -5.22 -24.05
C SER A 11 -9.56 -6.08 -23.27
N THR A 12 -8.29 -5.66 -23.29
CA THR A 12 -7.27 -6.17 -22.39
C THR A 12 -7.81 -5.98 -20.98
N SER A 13 -8.20 -7.08 -20.33
CA SER A 13 -8.67 -7.12 -18.96
C SER A 13 -7.64 -6.39 -18.09
N ALA A 14 -7.89 -5.12 -17.77
CA ALA A 14 -7.05 -4.32 -16.91
C ALA A 14 -7.01 -5.05 -15.56
N SER A 15 -5.90 -5.74 -15.29
CA SER A 15 -5.73 -6.52 -14.06
C SER A 15 -6.10 -5.65 -12.88
N LYS A 16 -6.92 -6.15 -11.95
CA LYS A 16 -7.27 -5.41 -10.74
C LYS A 16 -6.12 -5.49 -9.75
N GLU A 17 -5.99 -4.48 -8.87
CA GLU A 17 -4.95 -4.50 -7.84
C GLU A 17 -5.18 -5.67 -6.86
N LYS A 18 -4.07 -6.25 -6.39
CA LYS A 18 -4.01 -7.35 -5.41
C LYS A 18 -2.63 -7.39 -4.77
N PHE A 19 -2.47 -8.05 -3.65
CA PHE A 19 -1.14 -8.41 -3.15
C PHE A 19 -0.55 -9.53 -4.01
N CYS A 20 0.73 -9.41 -4.39
CA CYS A 20 1.42 -10.43 -5.18
C CYS A 20 2.70 -10.98 -4.52
N GLU A 21 3.28 -10.23 -3.59
CA GLU A 21 4.52 -10.60 -2.91
C GLU A 21 4.38 -10.35 -1.42
N VAL A 22 5.00 -11.23 -0.64
CA VAL A 22 5.06 -11.16 0.81
C VAL A 22 6.50 -11.37 1.24
N ASP A 23 7.01 -10.46 2.07
CA ASP A 23 8.22 -10.67 2.86
C ASP A 23 7.82 -10.91 4.31
N GLY A 24 8.29 -11.99 4.93
CA GLY A 24 7.92 -12.37 6.30
C GLY A 24 6.69 -13.28 6.41
N GLY A 25 6.08 -13.30 7.60
CA GLY A 25 5.17 -14.36 8.03
C GLY A 25 3.69 -14.21 7.66
N ALA A 26 3.35 -13.56 6.54
CA ALA A 26 1.95 -13.44 6.10
C ALA A 26 1.59 -14.47 5.01
N ALA A 27 0.29 -14.77 4.92
CA ALA A 27 -0.28 -15.60 3.86
C ALA A 27 -1.28 -14.77 3.04
N LEU A 28 -1.35 -15.06 1.74
CA LEU A 28 -2.30 -14.45 0.81
C LEU A 28 -3.49 -15.39 0.60
N TYR A 29 -4.69 -14.82 0.55
CA TYR A 29 -5.97 -15.49 0.34
C TYR A 29 -6.72 -14.79 -0.79
N GLU A 30 -7.79 -15.41 -1.29
CA GLU A 30 -8.70 -14.81 -2.28
C GLU A 30 -7.96 -14.27 -3.50
N ASN A 31 -7.04 -15.06 -4.06
CA ASN A 31 -6.20 -14.67 -5.21
C ASN A 31 -5.41 -13.36 -4.96
N GLY A 32 -4.93 -13.15 -3.72
CA GLY A 32 -4.13 -12.00 -3.33
C GLY A 32 -4.94 -10.78 -2.88
N LEU A 33 -6.27 -10.86 -2.80
CA LEU A 33 -7.07 -9.73 -2.31
C LEU A 33 -6.99 -9.58 -0.79
N MET A 34 -6.77 -10.68 -0.07
CA MET A 34 -6.65 -10.66 1.38
C MET A 34 -5.27 -11.14 1.81
N ALA A 35 -4.69 -10.45 2.79
CA ALA A 35 -3.43 -10.83 3.39
C ALA A 35 -3.58 -10.88 4.91
N LYS A 36 -3.04 -11.93 5.53
CA LYS A 36 -3.14 -12.15 6.98
C LYS A 36 -1.79 -12.53 7.56
N TYR A 37 -1.43 -11.93 8.69
CA TYR A 37 -0.24 -12.32 9.45
C TYR A 37 -0.47 -13.65 10.17
N CYS A 38 0.18 -14.73 9.71
CA CYS A 38 -0.09 -16.11 10.14
C CYS A 38 1.07 -16.81 10.86
N TYR A 39 2.31 -16.36 10.69
CA TYR A 39 3.51 -17.04 11.20
C TYR A 39 4.40 -16.06 11.96
N ARG A 40 4.66 -16.29 13.25
CA ARG A 40 5.63 -15.45 13.97
C ARG A 40 7.05 -15.74 13.48
N ALA A 41 7.52 -14.96 12.52
CA ALA A 41 8.94 -14.87 12.20
C ALA A 41 9.63 -14.04 13.29
N LEU A 42 10.77 -14.52 13.81
CA LEU A 42 11.53 -13.79 14.82
C LEU A 42 12.05 -12.47 14.22
N GLY A 43 11.62 -11.34 14.78
CA GLY A 43 12.21 -10.02 14.54
C GLY A 43 11.83 -9.31 13.24
N LYS A 44 10.85 -9.80 12.46
CA LYS A 44 10.36 -9.10 11.25
C LYS A 44 8.84 -9.16 11.13
N TYR A 45 8.22 -7.99 10.93
CA TYR A 45 6.81 -7.87 10.60
C TYR A 45 6.60 -8.16 9.11
N PRO A 46 5.52 -8.86 8.72
CA PRO A 46 5.22 -9.10 7.33
C PRO A 46 4.97 -7.83 6.54
N ILE A 47 5.48 -7.82 5.32
CA ILE A 47 5.38 -6.74 4.36
C ILE A 47 4.76 -7.30 3.11
N LEU A 48 3.74 -6.60 2.63
CA LEU A 48 2.93 -6.97 1.49
C LEU A 48 3.20 -5.95 0.40
N TYR A 49 3.36 -6.44 -0.83
CA TYR A 49 3.52 -5.58 -2.00
C TYR A 49 2.36 -5.79 -2.98
N GLY A 50 1.81 -4.68 -3.47
CA GLY A 50 0.76 -4.67 -4.50
C GLY A 50 1.27 -5.18 -5.85
N TYR A 51 0.40 -5.72 -6.69
CA TYR A 51 0.75 -6.29 -7.99
C TYR A 51 1.11 -5.21 -9.01
N LYS A 52 0.41 -4.08 -8.97
CA LYS A 52 0.55 -3.03 -9.96
C LYS A 52 1.81 -2.18 -9.76
N ARG A 53 2.22 -1.59 -10.88
CA ARG A 53 3.26 -0.57 -10.96
C ARG A 53 2.62 0.72 -11.48
N TYR A 54 2.79 1.80 -10.75
CA TYR A 54 2.12 3.07 -11.00
C TYR A 54 3.14 4.15 -11.36
N SER A 55 2.98 4.76 -12.53
CA SER A 55 3.89 5.81 -13.02
C SER A 55 3.18 7.08 -13.53
N THR A 56 1.88 7.00 -13.82
CA THR A 56 1.08 8.09 -14.38
C THR A 56 -0.36 8.01 -13.91
N GLY A 57 -1.10 9.11 -13.95
CA GLY A 57 -2.53 9.17 -13.66
C GLY A 57 -2.88 9.11 -12.16
N THR A 58 -4.17 8.91 -11.88
CA THR A 58 -4.70 8.78 -10.52
C THR A 58 -5.28 7.39 -10.27
N HIS A 59 -4.84 6.74 -9.19
CA HIS A 59 -5.24 5.38 -8.84
C HIS A 59 -5.82 5.36 -7.43
N ARG A 60 -6.95 4.66 -7.24
CA ARG A 60 -7.63 4.54 -5.94
C ARG A 60 -7.66 3.08 -5.54
N ILE A 61 -7.00 2.76 -4.43
CA ILE A 61 -6.97 1.41 -3.87
C ILE A 61 -7.71 1.46 -2.54
N LYS A 62 -8.80 0.69 -2.44
CA LYS A 62 -9.60 0.60 -1.22
C LYS A 62 -9.15 -0.58 -0.40
N PHE A 63 -9.02 -0.38 0.91
CA PHE A 63 -8.70 -1.43 1.87
C PHE A 63 -9.79 -1.50 2.93
N ARG A 64 -10.06 -2.72 3.41
CA ARG A 64 -10.77 -2.99 4.66
C ARG A 64 -9.83 -3.69 5.64
N ILE A 65 -9.87 -3.25 6.89
CA ILE A 65 -9.10 -3.85 7.97
C ILE A 65 -9.92 -4.97 8.59
N GLU A 66 -9.85 -6.20 8.06
CA GLU A 66 -10.65 -7.33 8.57
C GLU A 66 -10.32 -7.68 10.02
N LYS A 67 -9.06 -7.49 10.42
CA LYS A 67 -8.63 -7.64 11.81
C LYS A 67 -7.41 -6.76 12.09
N ARG A 68 -7.44 -6.04 13.20
CA ARG A 68 -6.31 -5.29 13.73
C ARG A 68 -5.97 -5.71 15.15
N GLY A 69 -4.69 -5.89 15.43
CA GLY A 69 -4.13 -6.02 16.77
C GLY A 69 -3.68 -4.68 17.35
N ASP A 70 -2.73 -4.74 18.27
CA ASP A 70 -2.36 -3.61 19.12
C ASP A 70 -1.47 -2.59 18.41
N LEU A 71 -0.61 -3.04 17.50
CA LEU A 71 0.27 -2.18 16.74
C LEU A 71 -0.48 -1.53 15.56
N ARG A 72 0.07 -0.44 15.03
CA ARG A 72 -0.51 0.31 13.90
C ARG A 72 -0.03 -0.34 12.62
N CYS A 73 -0.89 -0.69 11.68
CA CYS A 73 -0.43 -1.11 10.35
C CYS A 73 0.15 0.08 9.57
N PHE A 74 1.04 -0.23 8.62
CA PHE A 74 1.54 0.74 7.64
C PHE A 74 0.78 0.64 6.33
N PHE A 75 0.51 1.79 5.71
CA PHE A 75 0.00 1.89 4.36
C PHE A 75 0.79 2.95 3.60
N GLY A 76 1.28 2.60 2.41
CA GLY A 76 2.10 3.52 1.65
C GLY A 76 2.54 2.98 0.29
N ILE A 77 3.61 3.59 -0.21
CA ILE A 77 4.26 3.23 -1.46
C ILE A 77 5.77 3.08 -1.27
N GLY A 78 6.38 2.36 -2.21
CA GLY A 78 7.83 2.36 -2.42
C GLY A 78 8.15 2.23 -3.91
N THR A 79 9.39 2.57 -4.29
CA THR A 79 9.88 2.37 -5.66
C THR A 79 10.08 0.87 -5.96
N THR A 80 9.89 0.46 -7.20
CA THR A 80 10.02 -0.94 -7.61
C THR A 80 11.46 -1.41 -7.89
N CYS A 81 12.48 -0.57 -7.73
CA CYS A 81 13.86 -0.94 -8.04
C CYS A 81 14.30 -2.18 -7.24
N GLU A 82 14.73 -3.23 -7.94
CA GLU A 82 15.10 -4.54 -7.39
C GLU A 82 16.24 -4.48 -6.36
N GLU A 83 17.02 -3.39 -6.36
CA GLU A 83 18.11 -3.13 -5.41
C GLU A 83 17.64 -2.66 -4.03
N VAL A 84 16.36 -2.32 -3.86
CA VAL A 84 15.75 -2.06 -2.54
C VAL A 84 15.57 -3.42 -1.85
N LYS A 85 16.69 -4.00 -1.44
CA LYS A 85 16.83 -5.29 -0.77
C LYS A 85 15.79 -5.41 0.35
N ARG A 86 15.19 -6.59 0.41
CA ARG A 86 14.21 -7.17 1.37
C ARG A 86 14.51 -6.93 2.85
N MET A 87 14.55 -5.67 3.26
CA MET A 87 14.72 -5.22 4.63
C MET A 87 14.03 -3.87 4.77
N ILE A 88 12.71 -3.85 4.67
CA ILE A 88 11.91 -2.82 5.34
C ILE A 88 11.59 -3.40 6.73
N SER A 89 12.59 -3.52 7.61
CA SER A 89 12.22 -3.10 8.97
C SER A 89 12.27 -1.59 8.88
N VAL A 90 11.25 -0.88 9.35
CA VAL A 90 11.17 0.60 9.33
C VAL A 90 12.35 1.30 10.02
N GLU A 91 13.28 0.54 10.59
CA GLU A 91 14.55 0.97 11.16
C GLU A 91 15.69 1.01 10.12
N THR A 92 15.46 0.55 8.88
CA THR A 92 16.40 0.70 7.78
C THR A 92 16.10 1.99 7.01
N ASP A 93 17.16 2.71 6.63
CA ASP A 93 17.16 4.00 5.91
C ASP A 93 16.64 3.86 4.46
N ASN A 94 15.50 3.19 4.24
CA ASN A 94 14.90 3.05 2.91
C ASN A 94 14.25 4.37 2.49
N ARG A 95 15.05 5.19 1.81
CA ARG A 95 14.66 6.52 1.34
C ARG A 95 13.51 6.52 0.33
N SER A 96 13.17 5.36 -0.23
CA SER A 96 12.05 5.25 -1.16
C SER A 96 10.69 4.99 -0.49
N LEU A 97 10.64 4.82 0.84
CA LEU A 97 9.39 4.49 1.53
C LEU A 97 8.63 5.75 1.97
N TYR A 98 7.35 5.81 1.59
CA TYR A 98 6.44 6.90 1.93
C TYR A 98 5.08 6.35 2.36
N GLY A 99 4.48 6.93 3.41
CA GLY A 99 3.15 6.53 3.85
C GLY A 99 2.86 6.84 5.31
N TRP A 100 1.99 6.04 5.92
CA TRP A 100 1.51 6.28 7.28
C TRP A 100 1.47 5.02 8.13
N TRP A 101 1.90 5.16 9.36
CA TRP A 101 1.64 4.26 10.48
C TRP A 101 0.36 4.71 11.19
N GLY A 102 -0.76 4.04 10.90
CA GLY A 102 -2.07 4.52 11.34
C GLY A 102 -2.46 5.82 10.63
N LEU A 103 -2.94 6.82 11.37
CA LEU A 103 -3.39 8.11 10.81
C LEU A 103 -2.56 9.33 11.24
N ASN A 104 -1.52 9.15 12.08
CA ASN A 104 -0.80 10.30 12.66
C ASN A 104 0.72 10.18 12.60
N SER A 105 1.26 9.00 12.26
CA SER A 105 2.70 8.82 12.13
C SER A 105 3.02 8.72 10.64
N TYR A 106 3.78 9.69 10.13
CA TYR A 106 4.13 9.77 8.72
C TYR A 106 5.49 9.12 8.50
N VAL A 107 5.67 8.50 7.33
CA VAL A 107 6.98 8.06 6.84
C VAL A 107 7.28 8.88 5.60
N ILE A 108 8.37 9.63 5.64
CA ILE A 108 8.84 10.46 4.54
C ILE A 108 10.31 10.11 4.35
N ASN A 109 10.67 9.61 3.16
CA ASN A 109 12.01 9.13 2.87
C ASN A 109 12.51 8.07 3.87
N GLY A 110 11.66 7.13 4.24
CA GLY A 110 11.97 6.12 5.26
C GLY A 110 12.02 6.64 6.70
N LYS A 111 11.98 7.95 6.93
CA LYS A 111 12.05 8.54 8.27
C LYS A 111 10.67 8.68 8.89
N VAL A 112 10.52 8.14 10.10
CA VAL A 112 9.26 8.20 10.85
C VAL A 112 9.14 9.52 11.59
N GLN A 113 8.11 10.30 11.26
CA GLN A 113 7.68 11.47 12.03
C GLN A 113 6.49 11.08 12.92
N ARG A 114 6.75 10.92 14.22
CA ARG A 114 5.74 10.46 15.18
C ARG A 114 4.93 11.64 15.72
N ASN A 115 3.62 11.66 15.46
CA ASN A 115 2.69 12.49 16.22
C ASN A 115 2.11 11.69 17.40
N LYS A 116 1.97 12.35 18.57
CA LYS A 116 1.46 11.77 19.82
C LYS A 116 -0.05 11.53 19.83
N GLU A 117 -0.77 11.94 18.78
CA GLU A 117 -2.21 11.71 18.69
C GLU A 117 -2.59 10.23 18.72
N LYS A 118 -3.67 9.93 19.45
CA LYS A 118 -4.21 8.57 19.66
C LYS A 118 -5.19 8.12 18.56
N ASN A 119 -5.29 8.85 17.45
CA ASN A 119 -6.19 8.47 16.37
C ASN A 119 -5.67 7.23 15.65
N ASN A 120 -6.33 6.10 15.87
CA ASN A 120 -5.93 4.82 15.30
C ASN A 120 -7.03 4.27 14.41
N ILE A 121 -6.58 3.60 13.34
CA ILE A 121 -7.38 2.71 12.50
C ILE A 121 -7.87 1.55 13.37
N LYS A 122 -9.11 1.09 13.19
CA LYS A 122 -9.73 -0.01 13.94
C LYS A 122 -10.06 -1.17 13.01
N THR A 123 -10.34 -2.32 13.60
CA THR A 123 -10.97 -3.44 12.87
C THR A 123 -12.27 -2.96 12.22
N TYR A 124 -12.49 -3.40 10.99
CA TYR A 124 -13.55 -3.02 10.05
C TYR A 124 -13.54 -1.58 9.55
N ASP A 125 -12.49 -0.80 9.85
CA ASP A 125 -12.32 0.50 9.18
C ASP A 125 -11.98 0.29 7.70
N GLU A 126 -12.42 1.24 6.87
CA GLU A 126 -12.10 1.32 5.45
C GLU A 126 -11.20 2.52 5.17
N LEU A 127 -10.26 2.29 4.26
CA LEU A 127 -9.27 3.26 3.82
C LEU A 127 -9.26 3.33 2.29
N THR A 128 -9.04 4.52 1.73
CA THR A 128 -8.61 4.65 0.32
C THR A 128 -7.20 5.21 0.30
N LEU A 129 -6.25 4.47 -0.26
CA LEU A 129 -4.97 5.02 -0.68
C LEU A 129 -5.12 5.51 -2.12
N ILE A 130 -4.83 6.78 -2.35
CA ILE A 130 -4.96 7.45 -3.63
C ILE A 130 -3.57 7.86 -4.09
N LEU A 131 -3.14 7.38 -5.24
CA LEU A 131 -1.84 7.69 -5.84
C LEU A 131 -2.12 8.67 -6.96
N LYS A 132 -1.59 9.89 -6.86
CA LYS A 132 -1.71 10.93 -7.88
C LYS A 132 -0.34 11.12 -8.50
N CYS A 133 0.01 10.23 -9.42
CA CYS A 133 1.37 10.16 -9.99
C CYS A 133 1.74 11.46 -10.69
N ASP A 134 0.83 12.06 -11.45
CA ASP A 134 1.08 13.31 -12.19
C ASP A 134 1.24 14.52 -11.26
N GLU A 135 0.78 14.42 -10.02
CA GLU A 135 0.92 15.45 -8.98
C GLU A 135 1.99 15.09 -7.95
N GLU A 136 2.76 14.01 -8.19
CA GLU A 136 3.86 13.54 -7.33
C GLU A 136 3.44 13.40 -5.85
N LYS A 137 2.22 12.92 -5.59
CA LYS A 137 1.70 12.79 -4.23
C LYS A 137 0.86 11.55 -4.00
N ILE A 138 0.76 11.18 -2.73
CA ILE A 138 -0.17 10.16 -2.24
C ILE A 138 -1.10 10.76 -1.20
N GLN A 139 -2.30 10.19 -1.10
CA GLN A 139 -3.32 10.61 -0.15
C GLN A 139 -3.95 9.38 0.52
N LEU A 140 -4.15 9.43 1.83
CA LEU A 140 -4.88 8.41 2.60
C LEU A 140 -6.18 8.99 3.13
N GLU A 141 -7.29 8.42 2.68
CA GLU A 141 -8.64 8.76 3.12
C GLU A 141 -9.13 7.69 4.12
N HIS A 142 -9.49 8.11 5.33
CA HIS A 142 -10.12 7.24 6.32
C HIS A 142 -11.63 7.47 6.39
N HIS A 143 -12.39 6.45 6.01
CA HIS A 143 -13.81 6.59 5.68
C HIS A 143 -14.69 6.86 6.89
N ARG A 144 -14.36 6.30 8.06
CA ARG A 144 -15.14 6.47 9.28
C ARG A 144 -14.98 7.87 9.87
N THR A 145 -13.76 8.42 9.92
CA THR A 145 -13.51 9.75 10.51
C THR A 145 -13.54 10.86 9.48
N LYS A 146 -13.72 10.55 8.19
CA LYS A 146 -13.62 11.49 7.06
C LYS A 146 -12.31 12.29 7.04
N ARG A 147 -11.25 11.71 7.60
CA ARG A 147 -9.92 12.34 7.60
C ARG A 147 -9.24 12.04 6.28
N VAL A 148 -8.58 13.06 5.74
CA VAL A 148 -7.74 12.99 4.55
C VAL A 148 -6.34 13.43 4.95
N LEU A 149 -5.35 12.63 4.57
CA LEU A 149 -3.94 12.89 4.84
C LEU A 149 -3.21 12.91 3.50
N ASP A 150 -2.40 13.93 3.24
CA ASP A 150 -1.63 14.07 2.00
C ASP A 150 -0.13 13.99 2.30
N LEU A 151 0.63 13.41 1.37
CA LEU A 151 2.09 13.41 1.34
C LEU A 151 2.59 13.69 -0.07
N VAL A 152 3.41 14.73 -0.21
CA VAL A 152 4.19 15.00 -1.42
C VAL A 152 5.41 14.07 -1.44
N ILE A 153 5.71 13.52 -2.61
CA ILE A 153 6.78 12.56 -2.83
C ILE A 153 7.95 13.26 -3.52
N ASP A 154 9.15 13.12 -2.97
CA ASP A 154 10.37 13.53 -3.67
C ASP A 154 10.78 12.40 -4.63
N LEU A 155 10.59 12.63 -5.94
CA LEU A 155 10.93 11.65 -6.97
C LEU A 155 12.44 11.35 -7.08
N ALA A 156 13.31 12.23 -6.57
CA ALA A 156 14.74 11.93 -6.50
C ALA A 156 15.04 10.80 -5.51
N LEU A 157 14.15 10.58 -4.53
CA LEU A 157 14.30 9.58 -3.47
C LEU A 157 13.34 8.39 -3.64
N CYS A 158 12.15 8.62 -4.21
CA CYS A 158 11.17 7.58 -4.55
C CYS A 158 10.73 7.70 -6.01
N PRO A 159 11.59 7.33 -6.98
CA PRO A 159 11.26 7.41 -8.39
C PRO A 159 10.16 6.42 -8.77
N PHE A 160 9.48 6.70 -9.88
CA PHE A 160 8.56 5.75 -10.52
C PHE A 160 9.30 4.51 -11.05
N PRO A 161 8.60 3.37 -11.21
CA PRO A 161 7.22 3.11 -10.80
C PRO A 161 7.08 2.93 -9.29
N TRP A 162 5.92 3.35 -8.76
CA TRP A 162 5.51 3.05 -7.40
C TRP A 162 4.77 1.72 -7.29
N LYS A 163 4.92 1.06 -6.15
CA LYS A 163 4.18 -0.16 -5.76
C LYS A 163 3.55 0.09 -4.39
N ILE A 164 2.36 -0.47 -4.15
CA ILE A 164 1.74 -0.42 -2.82
C ILE A 164 2.60 -1.23 -1.83
N VAL A 165 2.79 -0.68 -0.63
CA VAL A 165 3.45 -1.35 0.49
C VAL A 165 2.53 -1.32 1.72
N VAL A 166 2.29 -2.47 2.32
CA VAL A 166 1.51 -2.60 3.56
C VAL A 166 2.29 -3.46 4.56
N GLU A 167 2.37 -3.03 5.81
CA GLU A 167 3.03 -3.79 6.88
C GLU A 167 2.01 -4.20 7.96
N LEU A 168 2.04 -5.47 8.37
CA LEU A 168 1.12 -6.08 9.32
C LEU A 168 1.85 -6.45 10.62
N PRO A 169 1.95 -5.56 11.61
CA PRO A 169 2.85 -5.77 12.75
C PRO A 169 2.34 -6.71 13.84
N THR A 170 1.03 -6.97 13.94
CA THR A 170 0.47 -7.81 15.01
C THR A 170 -0.01 -9.14 14.47
N TYR A 171 0.34 -10.23 15.15
CA TYR A 171 -0.12 -11.57 14.80
C TYR A 171 -1.65 -11.61 14.64
N GLY A 172 -2.12 -12.10 13.48
CA GLY A 172 -3.53 -12.14 13.14
C GLY A 172 -4.09 -10.86 12.52
N ASP A 173 -3.28 -9.80 12.34
CA ASP A 173 -3.63 -8.66 11.48
C ASP A 173 -4.05 -9.17 10.10
N CYS A 174 -5.10 -8.57 9.55
CA CYS A 174 -5.71 -8.97 8.30
C CYS A 174 -6.22 -7.75 7.54
N VAL A 175 -5.82 -7.64 6.28
CA VAL A 175 -6.19 -6.54 5.38
C VAL A 175 -6.71 -7.13 4.07
N HIS A 176 -7.77 -6.50 3.55
CA HIS A 176 -8.44 -6.90 2.32
C HIS A 176 -8.50 -5.72 1.34
N ILE A 177 -8.02 -5.90 0.11
CA ILE A 177 -8.21 -4.97 -1.01
C ILE A 177 -9.63 -5.15 -1.58
N LEU A 178 -10.42 -4.07 -1.61
CA LEU A 178 -11.78 -4.08 -2.16
C LEU A 178 -11.77 -3.75 -3.65
N GLN A 179 -12.55 -4.51 -4.44
CA GLN A 179 -12.62 -4.42 -5.91
C GLN A 179 -13.88 -3.73 -6.46
#